data_AF-A0AAW6LYE2-F1
#
_entry.id   AF-A0AAW6LYE2-F1
#
_cell.length_a   1.000
_cell.length_b   1.000
_cell.length_c   1.000
_cell.angle_alpha   90.00
_cell.angle_beta   90.00
_cell.angle_gamma   90.00
#
_symmetry.space_group_name_H-M   'P 1'
#
loop_
_entity.id
_entity.type
_entity.pdbx_description
1 polymer ?
#
loop_
_entity_poly.entity_id
_entity_poly.type
_entity_poly.pdbx_seq_one_letter_code
_entity_poly.pdbx_strand_id
1 'polypeptide(L)' 'MSNIRNKYVAKVKPGEHSLVIPLGAKAEINIEKNTSDIPTGIYKLELMDISGITWKTDIAKE' A
#
# COMPACT_ATOMS: atom_id res chain seq x y z
N MET A 1 -1.49 18.13 -1.53
CA MET A 1 -1.45 16.84 -2.27
C MET A 1 -1.53 15.72 -1.25
N SER A 2 -2.28 14.64 -1.49
CA SER A 2 -2.40 13.53 -0.53
C SER A 2 -1.23 12.56 -0.69
N ASN A 3 -0.60 12.17 0.43
CA ASN A 3 0.46 11.16 0.48
C ASN A 3 -0.04 9.73 0.24
N ILE A 4 -1.36 9.57 0.14
CA ILE A 4 -2.03 8.32 -0.22
C ILE A 4 -2.89 8.59 -1.45
N ARG A 5 -2.62 7.85 -2.53
CA ARG A 5 -3.38 7.89 -3.78
C ARG A 5 -4.07 6.56 -3.97
N ASN A 6 -5.38 6.53 -3.76
CA ASN A 6 -6.20 5.35 -3.98
C ASN A 6 -6.49 5.17 -5.48
N LYS A 7 -6.28 3.95 -5.98
CA LYS A 7 -6.61 3.48 -7.32
C LYS A 7 -7.68 2.39 -7.19
N TYR A 8 -8.83 2.64 -7.80
CA TYR A 8 -9.92 1.68 -7.87
C TYR A 8 -9.68 0.82 -9.12
N VAL A 9 -9.19 -0.40 -8.92
CA VAL A 9 -8.75 -1.30 -10.02
C VAL A 9 -9.81 -2.30 -10.45
N ALA A 10 -10.90 -2.44 -9.67
CA ALA A 10 -11.96 -3.38 -9.99
C ALA A 10 -13.13 -2.70 -10.73
N LYS A 11 -13.51 -3.27 -11.89
CA LYS A 11 -14.78 -2.94 -12.54
C LYS A 11 -15.93 -3.60 -11.77
N VAL A 12 -16.96 -2.83 -11.47
CA VAL A 12 -18.20 -3.32 -10.85
C VAL A 12 -18.87 -4.30 -11.81
N LYS A 13 -19.38 -5.42 -11.29
CA LYS A 13 -20.13 -6.41 -12.06
C LYS A 13 -21.58 -6.47 -11.59
N PRO A 14 -22.57 -6.61 -12.49
CA PRO A 14 -23.93 -6.92 -12.08
C PRO A 14 -24.00 -8.35 -11.49
N GLY A 15 -24.73 -8.50 -10.40
CA GLY A 15 -25.21 -9.77 -9.86
C GLY A 15 -26.73 -9.86 -10.05
N GLU A 16 -27.32 -11.04 -9.78
CA GLU A 16 -28.74 -11.34 -10.05
C GLU A 16 -29.72 -10.27 -9.52
N HIS A 17 -29.45 -9.71 -8.34
CA HIS A 17 -30.23 -8.62 -7.73
C HIS A 17 -29.35 -7.53 -7.09
N SER A 18 -28.06 -7.47 -7.43
CA SER A 18 -27.08 -6.64 -6.71
C SER A 18 -25.92 -6.20 -7.60
N LEU A 19 -25.02 -5.37 -7.06
CA LEU A 19 -23.73 -5.07 -7.69
C LEU A 19 -22.63 -5.77 -6.91
N VAL A 20 -21.83 -6.57 -7.60
CA VAL A 20 -20.60 -7.15 -7.05
C VAL A 20 -19.50 -6.12 -7.23
N ILE A 21 -19.05 -5.56 -6.09
CA ILE A 21 -17.92 -4.64 -6.02
C ILE A 21 -16.73 -5.43 -5.47
N PRO A 22 -15.80 -5.90 -6.33
CA PRO A 22 -14.62 -6.57 -5.83
C PRO A 22 -13.79 -5.57 -5.01
N LEU A 23 -13.24 -6.03 -3.88
CA LEU A 23 -12.23 -5.27 -3.14
C LEU A 23 -10.93 -5.23 -3.95
N GLY A 24 -10.92 -4.43 -5.00
CA GLY A 24 -9.77 -4.06 -5.79
C GLY A 24 -9.38 -2.62 -5.47
N ALA A 25 -8.96 -2.38 -4.23
CA ALA A 25 -8.37 -1.12 -3.83
C ALA A 25 -6.85 -1.28 -3.87
N LYS A 26 -6.19 -0.57 -4.78
CA LYS A 26 -4.73 -0.43 -4.78
C LYS A 26 -4.42 0.98 -4.30
N ALA A 27 -3.60 1.14 -3.29
CA ALA A 27 -3.11 2.47 -2.91
C ALA A 27 -1.65 2.62 -3.32
N GLU A 28 -1.29 3.83 -3.70
CA GLU A 28 0.10 4.27 -3.80
C GLU A 28 0.35 5.20 -2.60
N ILE A 29 1.29 4.82 -1.73
CA ILE A 29 1.61 5.55 -0.52
C ILE A 29 3.01 6.12 -0.68
N ASN A 30 3.16 7.42 -0.47
CA ASN A 30 4.46 8.07 -0.42
C ASN A 30 4.77 8.43 1.04
N ILE A 31 5.85 7.87 1.58
CA ILE A 31 6.26 8.05 2.96
C ILE A 31 7.44 9.01 2.97
N GLU A 32 7.15 10.30 3.19
CA GLU A 32 8.19 11.31 3.35
C GLU A 32 8.75 11.23 4.76
N LYS A 33 9.95 10.66 4.89
CA LYS A 33 10.70 10.62 6.13
C LYS A 33 12.12 11.10 5.86
N ASN A 34 12.60 12.05 6.66
CA ASN A 34 14.02 12.36 6.67
C ASN A 34 14.77 11.12 7.17
N THR A 35 15.56 10.52 6.28
CA THR A 35 16.38 9.34 6.54
C THR A 35 17.85 9.68 6.70
N SER A 36 18.26 10.96 6.76
CA SER A 36 19.68 11.37 6.80
C SER A 36 20.44 10.74 7.98
N ASP A 37 19.79 10.57 9.12
CA ASP A 37 20.40 9.99 10.34
C ASP A 37 20.44 8.45 10.32
N ILE A 38 19.87 7.82 9.30
CA ILE A 38 19.86 6.36 9.15
C ILE A 38 21.16 5.93 8.47
N PRO A 39 21.95 4.99 9.00
CA PRO A 39 23.16 4.51 8.32
C PRO A 39 22.88 3.89 6.94
N THR A 40 23.91 3.73 6.13
CA THR A 40 23.85 2.92 4.90
C THR A 40 23.70 1.45 5.26
N GLY A 41 22.88 0.70 4.53
CA GLY A 41 22.65 -0.72 4.81
C GLY A 41 21.34 -1.26 4.24
N ILE A 42 21.06 -2.53 4.56
CA ILE A 42 19.81 -3.20 4.17
C ILE A 42 18.81 -3.08 5.32
N TYR A 43 17.64 -2.53 5.02
CA TYR A 43 16.55 -2.31 5.96
C TYR A 43 15.36 -3.17 5.57
N LYS A 44 14.63 -3.66 6.57
CA LYS A 44 13.35 -4.33 6.36
C LYS A 44 12.22 -3.32 6.48
N LEU A 45 11.47 -3.12 5.40
CA LEU A 45 10.21 -2.40 5.42
C LEU A 45 9.08 -3.39 5.74
N GLU A 46 8.36 -3.13 6.83
CA GLU A 46 7.15 -3.86 7.19
C GLU A 46 5.95 -2.91 7.17
N LEU A 47 4.91 -3.28 6.43
CA LEU A 47 3.65 -2.53 6.35
C LEU A 47 2.53 -3.44 6.84
N MET A 48 1.72 -2.95 7.78
CA MET A 48 0.57 -3.68 8.32
C MET A 48 -0.71 -2.90 8.05
N ASP A 49 -1.75 -3.56 7.54
CA ASP A 49 -3.08 -2.93 7.42
C ASP A 49 -3.91 -3.08 8.71
N ILE A 50 -5.05 -2.40 8.76
CA ILE A 50 -5.97 -2.44 9.91
C ILE A 50 -6.60 -3.83 10.13
N SER A 51 -6.50 -4.74 9.17
CA SER A 51 -6.95 -6.13 9.32
C SER A 51 -5.87 -7.05 9.92
N GLY A 52 -4.64 -6.55 10.07
CA GLY A 52 -3.48 -7.28 10.57
C GLY A 52 -2.65 -7.97 9.48
N ILE A 53 -3.03 -7.84 8.21
CA ILE A 53 -2.22 -8.36 7.10
C ILE A 53 -0.93 -7.56 7.03
N THR A 54 0.20 -8.27 6.89
CA THR A 54 1.54 -7.66 6.87
C THR A 54 2.26 -7.96 5.56
N TRP A 55 2.81 -6.93 4.93
CA TRP A 55 3.74 -7.02 3.80
C TRP A 55 5.15 -6.68 4.26
N LYS A 56 6.14 -7.43 3.76
CA LYS A 56 7.55 -7.26 4.13
C LYS A 56 8.42 -7.20 2.87
N THR A 57 9.40 -6.31 2.85
CA THR A 57 10.38 -6.21 1.76
C THR A 57 11.71 -5.65 2.27
N ASP A 58 12.80 -6.03 1.64
CA ASP A 58 14.13 -5.51 1.95
C ASP A 58 14.43 -4.30 1.04
N ILE A 59 15.00 -3.25 1.62
CA ILE A 59 15.33 -1.99 0.95
C ILE A 59 16.79 -1.66 1.25
N ALA A 60 17.59 -1.46 0.20
CA ALA A 60 18.94 -0.97 0.33
C ALA A 60 18.92 0.56 0.47
N LYS A 61 19.63 1.07 1.48
CA LYS A 61 20.01 2.48 1.58
C LYS A 61 21.48 2.63 1.25
N GLU A 62 21.74 3.37 0.17
CA GLU A 62 23.07 3.80 -0.28
C GLU A 62 23.53 5.09 0.41
#